data_AF-A0A432TN33-F1
#
_entry.id   AF-A0A432TN33-F1
#
_cell.length_a   1.000
_cell.length_b   1.000
_cell.length_c   1.000
_cell.angle_alpha   90.00
_cell.angle_beta   90.00
_cell.angle_gamma   90.00
#
_symmetry.space_group_name_H-M   'P 1'
#
loop_
_entity.id
_entity.type
_entity.pdbx_description
1 polymer ?
#
loop_
_entity_poly.entity_id
_entity_poly.type
_entity_poly.pdbx_seq_one_letter_code
_entity_poly.pdbx_strand_id
1 'polypeptide(L)'
;MLKRLIIILAIVHINLAFAMDGMPTMPNPAQIMNESMADIIDPPNTAALNIMVNALSSLKELRKSGKATPENIKILIKIKLLPSIAMDVSTELALKKHWGKLNHNQKVIFQRYISDSLMRDYAGILGSYKKLDSVSISVDPKVKRKDNKAIVKLIITLNNDPKPINITLKMIRSSKWRVYDVVFSGVSLVKNYAAQFNSHIRRKGLDSLVAKIVKKLK
;
A
#
# COMPACT_ATOMS: atom_id res chain seq x y z
N MET A 1 31.89 -42.79 -18.63
CA MET A 1 30.87 -41.92 -17.99
C MET A 1 30.49 -40.86 -19.01
N LEU A 2 29.52 -41.14 -19.89
CA LEU A 2 28.13 -40.64 -19.88
C LEU A 2 28.05 -39.13 -20.25
N LYS A 3 27.90 -38.79 -21.55
CA LYS A 3 26.69 -38.25 -22.25
C LYS A 3 26.31 -36.81 -21.82
N ARG A 4 25.84 -35.87 -22.64
CA ARG A 4 25.60 -35.68 -24.08
C ARG A 4 25.24 -34.18 -24.29
N LEU A 5 25.50 -33.71 -25.51
CA LEU A 5 25.14 -32.45 -26.19
C LEU A 5 23.63 -32.10 -26.13
N ILE A 6 23.26 -30.81 -26.26
CA ILE A 6 22.37 -30.23 -27.31
C ILE A 6 21.95 -28.77 -26.98
N ILE A 7 22.18 -27.89 -27.96
CA ILE A 7 21.62 -26.54 -28.13
C ILE A 7 20.31 -26.67 -28.92
N ILE A 8 19.22 -25.99 -28.54
CA ILE A 8 18.16 -25.59 -29.50
C ILE A 8 17.66 -24.17 -29.20
N LEU A 9 17.80 -23.34 -30.22
CA LEU A 9 17.22 -22.02 -30.43
C LEU A 9 15.79 -22.18 -30.97
N ALA A 10 14.83 -21.35 -30.56
CA ALA A 10 13.57 -21.20 -31.28
C ALA A 10 13.07 -19.75 -31.23
N ILE A 11 13.25 -19.05 -32.35
CA ILE A 11 12.46 -17.88 -32.76
C ILE A 11 11.34 -18.42 -33.63
N VAL A 12 10.07 -18.10 -33.32
CA VAL A 12 8.98 -18.15 -34.30
C VAL A 12 8.12 -16.90 -34.09
N HIS A 13 8.12 -16.02 -35.09
CA HIS A 13 7.08 -15.00 -35.28
C HIS A 13 5.87 -15.66 -35.91
N ILE A 14 4.64 -15.25 -35.55
CA ILE A 14 3.49 -15.15 -36.44
C ILE A 14 2.43 -14.26 -35.78
N ASN A 15 2.16 -13.11 -36.41
CA ASN A 15 0.89 -12.40 -36.32
C ASN A 15 -0.12 -13.19 -37.16
N LEU A 16 -1.15 -13.78 -36.55
CA LEU A 16 -2.38 -14.13 -37.24
C LEU A 16 -3.55 -13.63 -36.40
N ALA A 17 -4.23 -12.61 -36.92
CA ALA A 17 -5.55 -12.23 -36.46
C ALA A 17 -6.56 -13.27 -36.95
N PHE A 18 -7.21 -13.98 -36.04
CA PHE A 18 -8.53 -14.59 -36.25
C PHE A 18 -9.34 -14.45 -34.97
N ALA A 19 -10.55 -13.92 -35.13
CA ALA A 19 -11.52 -13.68 -34.07
C ALA A 19 -12.07 -15.00 -33.52
N MET A 20 -12.04 -15.16 -32.19
CA MET A 20 -13.00 -15.96 -31.42
C MET A 20 -13.21 -15.27 -30.08
N ASP A 21 -14.34 -14.58 -29.95
CA ASP A 21 -14.83 -14.00 -28.71
C ASP A 21 -14.97 -15.09 -27.63
N GLY A 22 -14.34 -14.89 -26.46
CA GLY A 22 -14.72 -15.58 -25.22
C GLY A 22 -13.66 -16.37 -24.45
N MET A 23 -12.40 -16.46 -24.90
CA MET A 23 -11.34 -17.11 -24.09
C MET A 23 -10.69 -16.10 -23.11
N PRO A 24 -10.51 -16.45 -21.82
CA PRO A 24 -9.68 -15.64 -20.93
C PRO A 24 -8.27 -15.58 -21.52
N THR A 25 -7.78 -14.37 -21.78
CA THR A 25 -6.41 -14.17 -22.28
C THR A 25 -5.45 -14.75 -21.27
N MET A 26 -4.77 -15.84 -21.65
CA MET A 26 -3.69 -16.40 -20.82
C MET A 26 -2.60 -15.34 -20.70
N PRO A 27 -2.18 -14.98 -19.46
CA PRO A 27 -1.14 -13.99 -19.28
C PRO A 27 0.14 -14.43 -20.00
N ASN A 28 0.84 -13.47 -20.60
CA ASN A 28 2.05 -13.71 -21.39
C ASN A 28 3.10 -14.51 -20.58
N PRO A 29 3.67 -15.61 -21.09
CA PRO A 29 4.70 -16.40 -20.40
C PRO A 29 5.89 -15.57 -19.88
N ALA A 30 6.27 -14.52 -20.60
CA ALA A 30 7.31 -13.59 -20.15
C ALA A 30 6.90 -12.79 -18.90
N GLN A 31 5.61 -12.48 -18.77
CA GLN A 31 5.03 -11.79 -17.61
C GLN A 31 4.97 -12.74 -16.40
N ILE A 32 4.64 -14.02 -16.62
CA ILE A 32 4.65 -15.06 -15.58
C ILE A 32 6.08 -15.29 -15.06
N MET A 33 7.07 -15.39 -15.95
CA MET A 33 8.48 -15.55 -15.57
C MET A 33 9.02 -14.31 -14.84
N ASN A 34 8.65 -13.10 -15.28
CA ASN A 34 9.03 -11.86 -14.57
C ASN A 34 8.39 -11.74 -13.20
N GLU A 35 7.10 -12.05 -13.03
CA GLU A 35 6.43 -12.00 -11.73
C GLU A 35 7.02 -13.05 -10.76
N SER A 36 7.32 -14.25 -11.25
CA SER A 36 7.95 -15.33 -10.47
C SER A 36 9.39 -15.02 -10.04
N MET A 37 10.22 -14.47 -10.94
CA MET A 37 11.59 -14.04 -10.59
C MET A 37 11.59 -12.84 -9.66
N ALA A 38 10.70 -11.87 -9.90
CA ALA A 38 10.58 -10.69 -9.07
C ALA A 38 10.07 -11.04 -7.65
N ASP A 39 9.34 -12.16 -7.49
CA ASP A 39 8.92 -12.71 -6.20
C ASP A 39 10.04 -13.35 -5.39
N ILE A 40 11.09 -13.81 -6.06
CA ILE A 40 12.31 -14.32 -5.41
C ILE A 40 13.21 -13.14 -4.99
N ILE A 41 13.24 -12.06 -5.79
CA ILE A 41 14.14 -10.92 -5.60
C ILE A 41 13.59 -9.88 -4.59
N ASP A 42 12.28 -9.65 -4.56
CA ASP A 42 11.62 -8.69 -3.64
C ASP A 42 10.25 -9.23 -3.17
N PRO A 43 10.24 -10.15 -2.19
CA PRO A 43 9.01 -10.76 -1.72
C PRO A 43 8.22 -9.78 -0.83
N PRO A 44 6.88 -9.83 -0.85
CA PRO A 44 6.02 -8.83 -0.20
C PRO A 44 6.18 -8.78 1.33
N ASN A 45 6.56 -9.89 1.97
CA ASN A 45 6.91 -9.92 3.40
C ASN A 45 8.13 -9.05 3.70
N THR A 46 9.19 -9.16 2.90
CA THR A 46 10.40 -8.36 3.04
C THR A 46 10.12 -6.90 2.74
N ALA A 47 9.37 -6.60 1.68
CA ALA A 47 8.95 -5.23 1.37
C ALA A 47 8.13 -4.60 2.52
N ALA A 48 7.13 -5.32 3.05
CA ALA A 48 6.32 -4.88 4.18
C ALA A 48 7.17 -4.63 5.44
N LEU A 49 8.07 -5.57 5.75
CA LEU A 49 8.97 -5.46 6.89
C LEU A 49 9.88 -4.23 6.75
N ASN A 50 10.50 -4.05 5.59
CA ASN A 50 11.39 -2.91 5.32
C ASN A 50 10.68 -1.56 5.47
N ILE A 51 9.44 -1.44 4.99
CA ILE A 51 8.62 -0.22 5.15
C ILE A 51 8.44 0.09 6.65
N MET A 52 8.05 -0.91 7.45
CA MET A 52 7.79 -0.70 8.87
C MET A 52 9.07 -0.50 9.70
N VAL A 53 10.14 -1.25 9.42
CA VAL A 53 11.45 -1.09 10.05
C VAL A 53 11.98 0.32 9.78
N ASN A 54 11.98 0.78 8.53
CA ASN A 54 12.49 2.11 8.19
C ASN A 54 11.72 3.22 8.92
N ALA A 55 10.39 3.13 8.96
CA ALA A 55 9.57 4.12 9.65
C ALA A 55 9.79 4.11 11.17
N LEU A 56 9.81 2.94 11.81
CA LEU A 56 9.97 2.82 13.26
C LEU A 56 11.40 3.14 13.73
N SER A 57 12.42 2.75 12.97
CA SER A 57 13.81 3.15 13.25
C SER A 57 13.99 4.66 13.14
N SER A 58 13.43 5.29 12.10
CA SER A 58 13.47 6.75 11.96
C SER A 58 12.75 7.46 13.12
N LEU A 59 11.65 6.89 13.61
CA LEU A 59 10.90 7.44 14.76
C LEU A 59 11.71 7.29 16.05
N LYS A 60 12.37 6.14 16.24
CA LYS A 60 13.28 5.89 17.37
C LYS A 60 14.44 6.88 17.38
N GLU A 61 15.05 7.15 16.23
CA GLU A 61 16.14 8.14 16.10
C GLU A 61 15.67 9.55 16.43
N LEU A 62 14.54 10.00 15.86
CA LEU A 62 13.95 11.31 16.18
C LEU A 62 13.68 11.47 17.68
N ARG A 63 13.27 10.40 18.37
CA ARG A 63 13.04 10.42 19.81
C ARG A 63 14.35 10.49 20.59
N LYS A 64 15.34 9.65 20.25
CA LYS A 64 16.66 9.68 20.88
C LYS A 64 17.34 11.05 20.76
N SER A 65 17.13 11.75 19.66
CA SER A 65 17.67 13.10 19.46
C SER A 65 16.84 14.22 20.10
N GLY A 66 15.75 13.91 20.83
CA GLY A 66 14.84 14.91 21.39
C GLY A 66 14.04 15.72 20.35
N LYS A 67 13.98 15.26 19.09
CA LYS A 67 13.35 15.97 17.96
C LYS A 67 12.01 15.40 17.54
N ALA A 68 11.41 14.49 18.31
CA ALA A 68 10.10 13.89 18.00
C ALA A 68 8.92 14.84 18.28
N THR A 69 8.98 16.06 17.74
CA THR A 69 7.87 17.01 17.74
C THR A 69 6.77 16.55 16.78
N PRO A 70 5.50 16.98 16.97
CA PRO A 70 4.42 16.63 16.04
C PRO A 70 4.76 16.94 14.58
N GLU A 71 5.45 18.06 14.32
CA GLU A 71 5.83 18.46 12.96
C GLU A 71 6.90 17.55 12.36
N ASN A 72 7.93 17.19 13.12
CA ASN A 72 8.96 16.27 12.65
C ASN A 72 8.39 14.86 12.42
N ILE A 73 7.40 14.44 13.20
CA ILE A 73 6.69 13.17 12.96
C ILE A 73 5.87 13.23 11.67
N LYS A 74 5.19 14.35 11.37
CA LYS A 74 4.52 14.52 10.07
C LYS A 74 5.50 14.43 8.91
N ILE A 75 6.66 15.09 9.03
CA ILE A 75 7.75 15.02 8.04
C ILE A 75 8.22 13.58 7.87
N LEU A 76 8.41 12.83 8.96
CA LEU A 76 8.75 11.42 8.91
C LEU A 76 7.69 10.61 8.15
N ILE A 77 6.40 10.78 8.44
CA ILE A 77 5.31 10.11 7.71
C ILE A 77 5.42 10.44 6.22
N LYS A 78 5.60 11.71 5.88
CA LYS A 78 5.69 12.19 4.50
C LYS A 78 6.86 11.59 3.74
N ILE A 79 8.01 11.40 4.38
CA ILE A 79 9.25 10.93 3.73
C ILE A 79 9.37 9.40 3.77
N LYS A 80 8.96 8.76 4.87
CA LYS A 80 9.23 7.34 5.13
C LYS A 80 8.06 6.43 4.82
N LEU A 81 6.82 6.92 4.92
CA LEU A 81 5.62 6.10 4.74
C LEU A 81 4.90 6.42 3.43
N LEU A 82 4.58 7.71 3.16
CA LEU A 82 3.79 8.09 1.98
C LEU A 82 4.34 7.57 0.63
N PRO A 83 5.67 7.55 0.37
CA PRO A 83 6.21 7.04 -0.90
C PRO A 83 5.97 5.55 -1.13
N SER A 84 5.65 4.82 -0.06
CA SER A 84 5.33 3.39 -0.09
C SER A 84 3.83 3.14 -0.26
N ILE A 85 2.99 4.18 -0.27
CA ILE A 85 1.54 4.07 -0.43
C ILE A 85 1.15 4.20 -1.91
N ALA A 86 0.32 3.28 -2.39
CA ALA A 86 -0.33 3.38 -3.69
C ALA A 86 -1.56 4.29 -3.60
N MET A 87 -1.34 5.60 -3.43
CA MET A 87 -2.40 6.58 -3.16
C MET A 87 -3.45 6.65 -4.28
N ASP A 88 -3.03 6.41 -5.52
CA ASP A 88 -3.90 6.22 -6.69
C ASP A 88 -4.92 5.09 -6.45
N VAL A 89 -4.43 3.89 -6.14
CA VAL A 89 -5.25 2.70 -5.90
C VAL A 89 -6.11 2.85 -4.64
N SER A 90 -5.54 3.36 -3.55
CA SER A 90 -6.25 3.60 -2.28
C SER A 90 -7.46 4.53 -2.49
N THR A 91 -7.24 5.63 -3.22
CA THR A 91 -8.26 6.67 -3.43
C THR A 91 -9.36 6.18 -4.38
N GLU A 92 -8.99 5.48 -5.45
CA GLU A 92 -9.94 4.83 -6.34
C GLU A 92 -10.84 3.85 -5.58
N LEU A 93 -10.26 2.97 -4.76
CA LEU A 93 -11.02 2.01 -3.95
C LEU A 93 -11.93 2.70 -2.91
N ALA A 94 -11.52 3.86 -2.38
CA ALA A 94 -12.35 4.64 -1.47
C ALA A 94 -13.58 5.24 -2.18
N LEU A 95 -13.41 5.70 -3.42
CA LEU A 95 -14.50 6.31 -4.21
C LEU A 95 -15.34 5.29 -5.00
N LYS A 96 -14.81 4.09 -5.24
CA LYS A 96 -15.47 3.00 -5.98
C LYS A 96 -16.03 3.52 -7.32
N LYS A 97 -17.31 3.25 -7.60
CA LYS A 97 -18.03 3.69 -8.81
C LYS A 97 -18.03 5.21 -9.05
N HIS A 98 -17.74 6.02 -8.03
CA HIS A 98 -17.66 7.48 -8.19
C HIS A 98 -16.33 7.95 -8.75
N TRP A 99 -15.27 7.13 -8.69
CA TRP A 99 -13.94 7.47 -9.22
C TRP A 99 -13.96 7.86 -10.70
N GLY A 100 -14.69 7.10 -11.52
CA GLY A 100 -14.82 7.35 -12.95
C GLY A 100 -15.54 8.65 -13.30
N LYS A 101 -16.25 9.26 -12.35
CA LYS A 101 -16.97 10.53 -12.55
C LYS A 101 -16.12 11.77 -12.26
N LEU A 102 -14.94 11.59 -11.71
CA LEU A 102 -14.04 12.69 -11.35
C LEU A 102 -13.09 13.01 -12.50
N ASN A 103 -12.87 14.29 -12.73
CA ASN A 103 -11.79 14.74 -13.61
C ASN A 103 -10.42 14.58 -12.92
N HIS A 104 -9.33 14.77 -13.67
CA HIS A 104 -7.97 14.57 -13.16
C HIS A 104 -7.67 15.43 -11.92
N ASN A 105 -8.00 16.72 -11.95
CA ASN A 105 -7.74 17.64 -10.84
C ASN A 105 -8.49 17.22 -9.56
N GLN A 106 -9.75 16.78 -9.70
CA GLN A 106 -10.53 16.26 -8.59
C GLN A 106 -9.88 14.99 -8.02
N LYS A 107 -9.44 14.04 -8.86
CA LYS A 107 -8.75 12.83 -8.41
C LYS A 107 -7.51 13.16 -7.57
N VAL A 108 -6.68 14.10 -8.02
CA VAL A 108 -5.50 14.59 -7.28
C VAL A 108 -5.89 15.23 -5.94
N ILE A 109 -6.96 16.04 -5.93
CA ILE A 109 -7.48 16.66 -4.70
C ILE A 109 -7.91 15.61 -3.66
N PHE A 110 -8.58 14.53 -4.08
CA PHE A 110 -8.94 13.44 -3.17
C PHE A 110 -7.71 12.71 -2.61
N GLN A 111 -6.71 12.43 -3.46
CA GLN A 111 -5.46 11.80 -3.02
C GLN A 111 -4.75 12.66 -1.98
N ARG A 112 -4.65 13.98 -2.22
CA ARG A 112 -4.09 14.94 -1.27
C ARG A 112 -4.88 14.98 0.04
N TYR A 113 -6.21 15.04 -0.04
CA TYR A 113 -7.08 15.06 1.15
C TYR A 113 -6.91 13.84 2.04
N ILE A 114 -6.87 12.64 1.46
CA ILE A 114 -6.63 11.41 2.22
C ILE A 114 -5.24 11.45 2.85
N SER A 115 -4.21 11.83 2.09
CA SER A 115 -2.83 11.93 2.58
C SER A 115 -2.70 12.90 3.77
N ASP A 116 -3.21 14.12 3.62
CA ASP A 116 -3.16 15.18 4.64
C ASP A 116 -3.97 14.78 5.88
N SER A 117 -5.12 14.12 5.69
CA SER A 117 -5.94 13.65 6.80
C SER A 117 -5.28 12.51 7.56
N LEU A 118 -4.70 11.53 6.87
CA LEU A 118 -3.94 10.47 7.51
C LEU A 118 -2.73 11.01 8.26
N MET A 119 -1.99 11.95 7.67
CA MET A 119 -0.83 12.55 8.33
C MET A 119 -1.25 13.28 9.62
N ARG A 120 -2.34 14.04 9.60
CA ARG A 120 -2.87 14.73 10.78
C ARG A 120 -3.35 13.75 11.85
N ASP A 121 -4.14 12.76 11.47
CA ASP A 121 -4.81 11.86 12.41
C ASP A 121 -3.83 10.83 13.01
N TYR A 122 -2.82 10.39 12.24
CA TYR A 122 -1.87 9.34 12.66
C TYR A 122 -0.52 9.88 13.18
N ALA A 123 -0.16 11.14 12.92
CA ALA A 123 1.01 11.75 13.58
C ALA A 123 0.84 11.77 15.11
N GLY A 124 -0.38 12.01 15.60
CA GLY A 124 -0.68 11.93 17.04
C GLY A 124 -0.51 10.52 17.60
N ILE A 125 -0.96 9.50 16.86
CA ILE A 125 -0.79 8.09 17.24
C ILE A 125 0.69 7.71 17.28
N LEU A 126 1.47 8.03 16.24
CA LEU A 126 2.92 7.79 16.27
C LEU A 126 3.63 8.60 17.38
N GLY A 127 3.14 9.81 17.65
CA GLY A 127 3.60 10.68 18.74
C GLY A 127 3.31 10.14 20.13
N SER A 128 2.28 9.32 20.32
CA SER A 128 1.92 8.77 21.62
C SER A 128 2.82 7.61 22.07
N TYR A 129 3.47 6.90 21.14
CA TYR A 129 4.42 5.83 21.44
C TYR A 129 5.76 6.36 21.96
N LYS A 130 5.82 6.75 23.24
CA LYS A 130 6.98 7.41 23.84
C LYS A 130 8.19 6.51 24.04
N LYS A 131 7.98 5.25 24.40
CA LYS A 131 9.03 4.27 24.66
C LYS A 131 9.24 3.44 23.39
N LEU A 132 10.44 3.48 22.80
CA LEU A 132 10.81 2.73 21.58
C LEU A 132 12.20 2.10 21.74
N ASP A 133 12.61 1.81 22.97
CA ASP A 133 13.95 1.33 23.30
C ASP A 133 14.18 -0.08 22.72
N SER A 134 13.15 -0.92 22.79
CA SER A 134 13.06 -2.20 22.08
C SER A 134 11.87 -2.19 21.12
N VAL A 135 12.09 -2.60 19.88
CA VAL A 135 11.06 -2.75 18.85
C VAL A 135 11.29 -4.09 18.17
N SER A 136 10.32 -4.98 18.23
CA SER A 136 10.31 -6.24 17.48
C SER A 136 9.18 -6.21 16.47
N ILE A 137 9.47 -6.60 15.23
CA ILE A 137 8.49 -6.71 14.15
C ILE A 137 8.56 -8.13 13.61
N SER A 138 7.48 -8.88 13.74
CA SER A 138 7.34 -10.22 13.18
C SER A 138 6.38 -10.19 12.00
N VAL A 139 6.73 -10.89 10.93
CA VAL A 139 5.87 -11.05 9.75
C VAL A 139 5.24 -12.43 9.78
N ASP A 140 3.93 -12.51 9.54
CA ASP A 140 3.26 -13.81 9.35
C ASP A 140 3.82 -14.48 8.08
N PRO A 141 4.40 -15.69 8.18
CA PRO A 141 4.94 -16.39 7.01
C PRO A 141 3.85 -16.78 6.00
N LYS A 142 2.58 -16.86 6.43
CA LYS A 142 1.43 -17.20 5.57
C LYS A 142 0.90 -15.98 4.83
N VAL A 143 1.71 -15.43 3.94
CA VAL A 143 1.30 -14.34 3.05
C VAL A 143 0.23 -14.84 2.07
N LYS A 144 -0.93 -14.19 2.04
CA LYS A 144 -1.95 -14.48 1.01
C LYS A 144 -1.62 -13.69 -0.25
N ARG A 145 -1.51 -14.37 -1.39
CA ARG A 145 -1.17 -13.77 -2.68
C ARG A 145 -2.22 -14.06 -3.73
N LYS A 146 -2.43 -13.11 -4.62
CA LYS A 146 -3.24 -13.26 -5.84
C LYS A 146 -2.76 -12.24 -6.86
N ASP A 147 -2.26 -12.70 -8.00
CA ASP A 147 -1.69 -11.87 -9.06
C ASP A 147 -0.63 -10.90 -8.48
N ASN A 148 -0.69 -9.63 -8.86
CA ASN A 148 0.15 -8.56 -8.33
C ASN A 148 -0.25 -8.06 -6.93
N LYS A 149 -1.11 -8.78 -6.18
CA LYS A 149 -1.56 -8.38 -4.83
C LYS A 149 -1.10 -9.36 -3.76
N ALA A 150 -0.82 -8.80 -2.58
CA ALA A 150 -0.47 -9.55 -1.39
C ALA A 150 -1.17 -8.98 -0.15
N ILE A 151 -1.43 -9.85 0.83
CA ILE A 151 -1.88 -9.47 2.16
C ILE A 151 -0.82 -9.95 3.15
N VAL A 152 -0.14 -9.01 3.78
CA VAL A 152 0.94 -9.27 4.73
C VAL A 152 0.48 -8.84 6.12
N LYS A 153 0.60 -9.73 7.10
CA LYS A 153 0.30 -9.41 8.50
C LYS A 153 1.59 -9.21 9.27
N LEU A 154 1.58 -8.20 10.14
CA LEU A 154 2.69 -7.80 10.97
C LEU A 154 2.24 -7.74 12.42
N ILE A 155 3.11 -8.21 13.30
CA ILE A 155 2.96 -8.14 14.75
C ILE A 155 4.12 -7.29 15.26
N ILE A 156 3.81 -6.18 15.91
CA ILE A 156 4.80 -5.22 16.41
C ILE A 156 4.72 -5.19 17.93
N THR A 157 5.85 -5.44 18.58
CA THR A 157 5.98 -5.39 20.04
C THR A 157 6.94 -4.27 20.41
N LEU A 158 6.51 -3.36 21.29
CA LEU A 158 7.29 -2.20 21.74
C LEU A 158 7.68 -2.40 23.21
N ASN A 159 8.96 -2.30 23.55
CA ASN A 159 9.52 -2.44 24.91
C ASN A 159 9.02 -3.69 25.67
N ASN A 160 8.87 -4.80 24.97
CA ASN A 160 8.34 -6.04 25.52
C ASN A 160 6.93 -5.91 26.12
N ASP A 161 6.14 -4.94 25.64
CA ASP A 161 4.73 -4.80 26.01
C ASP A 161 3.97 -6.10 25.67
N PRO A 162 3.24 -6.70 26.63
CA PRO A 162 2.48 -7.93 26.38
C PRO A 162 1.35 -7.76 25.37
N LYS A 163 0.97 -6.53 25.01
CA LYS A 163 -0.05 -6.22 24.00
C LYS A 163 0.60 -5.85 22.67
N PRO A 164 0.81 -6.81 21.76
CA PRO A 164 1.35 -6.51 20.45
C PRO A 164 0.35 -5.73 19.58
N ILE A 165 0.90 -4.87 18.73
CA ILE A 165 0.16 -4.13 17.72
C ILE A 165 0.06 -5.00 16.47
N ASN A 166 -1.17 -5.33 16.08
CA ASN A 166 -1.45 -6.12 14.89
C ASN A 166 -1.79 -5.20 13.72
N ILE A 167 -1.01 -5.31 12.64
CA ILE A 167 -1.20 -4.53 11.41
C ILE A 167 -1.32 -5.49 10.23
N THR A 168 -2.28 -5.26 9.34
CA THR A 168 -2.32 -5.93 8.02
C THR A 168 -2.10 -4.92 6.92
N LEU A 169 -1.08 -5.14 6.09
CA LEU A 169 -0.82 -4.38 4.89
C LEU A 169 -1.38 -5.13 3.69
N LYS A 170 -2.29 -4.48 2.95
CA LYS A 170 -2.66 -4.96 1.62
C LYS A 170 -1.79 -4.24 0.61
N MET A 171 -1.06 -5.02 -0.17
CA MET A 171 -0.02 -4.54 -1.05
C MET A 171 -0.34 -4.87 -2.50
N ILE A 172 0.10 -3.98 -3.40
CA ILE A 172 0.00 -4.13 -4.84
C ILE A 172 1.37 -3.87 -5.45
N ARG A 173 1.73 -4.68 -6.45
CA ARG A 173 2.98 -4.58 -7.18
C ARG A 173 2.75 -3.91 -8.53
N SER A 174 3.55 -2.90 -8.82
CA SER A 174 3.82 -2.44 -10.18
C SER A 174 5.28 -2.73 -10.51
N SER A 175 6.17 -1.74 -10.38
CA SER A 175 7.63 -1.95 -10.40
C SER A 175 8.18 -2.39 -9.04
N LYS A 176 7.51 -1.99 -7.96
CA LYS A 176 7.82 -2.34 -6.56
C LYS A 176 6.53 -2.54 -5.78
N TRP A 177 6.62 -3.21 -4.63
CA TRP A 177 5.49 -3.32 -3.72
C TRP A 177 5.12 -1.96 -3.10
N ARG A 178 3.82 -1.65 -3.13
CA ARG A 178 3.23 -0.48 -2.48
C ARG A 178 2.02 -0.91 -1.66
N VAL A 179 1.76 -0.25 -0.55
CA VAL A 179 0.60 -0.49 0.31
C VAL A 179 -0.59 0.29 -0.24
N TYR A 180 -1.70 -0.38 -0.53
CA TYR A 180 -2.94 0.30 -0.95
C TYR A 180 -4.01 0.32 0.15
N ASP A 181 -3.85 -0.46 1.22
CA ASP A 181 -4.75 -0.41 2.37
C ASP A 181 -4.01 -0.89 3.62
N VAL A 182 -4.29 -0.24 4.75
CA VAL A 182 -3.79 -0.64 6.07
C VAL A 182 -5.00 -1.03 6.90
N VAL A 183 -4.94 -2.21 7.52
CA VAL A 183 -5.88 -2.62 8.55
C VAL A 183 -5.17 -2.50 9.89
N PHE A 184 -5.69 -1.63 10.74
CA PHE A 184 -5.17 -1.39 12.09
C PHE A 184 -6.31 -1.58 13.08
N SER A 185 -6.10 -2.38 14.13
CA SER A 185 -7.15 -2.73 15.10
C SER A 185 -8.43 -3.25 14.45
N GLY A 186 -8.30 -4.05 13.39
CA GLY A 186 -9.42 -4.61 12.63
C GLY A 186 -10.09 -3.64 11.64
N VAL A 187 -9.71 -2.36 11.63
CA VAL A 187 -10.33 -1.33 10.80
C VAL A 187 -9.46 -1.03 9.57
N SER A 188 -10.03 -1.22 8.38
CA SER A 188 -9.40 -0.85 7.10
C SER A 188 -9.56 0.66 6.85
N LEU A 189 -8.46 1.34 6.57
CA LEU A 189 -8.47 2.76 6.23
C LEU A 189 -9.28 3.04 4.97
N VAL A 190 -9.07 2.25 3.91
CA VAL A 190 -9.80 2.43 2.64
C VAL A 190 -11.29 2.20 2.85
N LYS A 191 -11.69 1.16 3.60
CA LYS A 191 -13.11 0.92 3.90
C LYS A 191 -13.73 2.04 4.72
N ASN A 192 -12.99 2.62 5.67
CA ASN A 192 -13.45 3.75 6.46
C ASN A 192 -13.74 4.98 5.57
N TYR A 193 -12.77 5.39 4.74
CA TYR A 193 -12.98 6.49 3.79
C TYR A 193 -14.12 6.18 2.80
N ALA A 194 -14.21 4.94 2.31
CA ALA A 194 -15.29 4.53 1.43
C ALA A 194 -16.67 4.70 2.08
N ALA A 195 -16.81 4.33 3.35
CA ALA A 195 -18.06 4.52 4.09
C ALA A 195 -18.39 6.02 4.22
N GLN A 196 -17.42 6.85 4.60
CA GLN A 196 -17.61 8.29 4.76
C GLN A 196 -17.99 8.98 3.44
N PHE A 197 -17.28 8.68 2.35
CA PHE A 197 -17.54 9.26 1.04
C PHE A 197 -18.90 8.81 0.49
N ASN A 198 -19.19 7.51 0.49
CA ASN A 198 -20.48 7.01 0.01
C ASN A 198 -21.64 7.58 0.84
N SER A 199 -21.47 7.71 2.16
CA SER A 199 -22.44 8.32 3.07
C SER A 199 -22.71 9.79 2.71
N HIS A 200 -21.67 10.58 2.43
CA HIS A 200 -21.83 11.98 1.99
C HIS A 200 -22.47 12.06 0.60
N ILE A 201 -21.97 11.30 -0.38
CA ILE A 201 -22.45 11.31 -1.77
C ILE A 201 -23.92 10.93 -1.84
N ARG A 202 -24.36 9.92 -1.09
CA ARG A 202 -25.78 9.52 -1.04
C ARG A 202 -26.70 10.61 -0.52
N ARG A 203 -26.23 11.46 0.40
CA ARG A 203 -27.05 12.52 1.00
C ARG A 203 -27.00 13.85 0.26
N LYS A 204 -25.85 14.19 -0.31
CA LYS A 204 -25.56 15.56 -0.80
C LYS A 204 -24.97 15.60 -2.21
N GLY A 205 -24.80 14.46 -2.87
CA GLY A 205 -24.18 14.38 -4.19
C GLY A 205 -22.64 14.42 -4.17
N LEU A 206 -22.05 14.09 -5.33
CA LEU A 206 -20.59 14.05 -5.51
C LEU A 206 -19.98 15.44 -5.50
N ASP A 207 -20.62 16.42 -6.13
CA ASP A 207 -20.11 17.80 -6.19
C ASP A 207 -20.01 18.44 -4.81
N SER A 208 -20.98 18.14 -3.92
CA SER A 208 -20.90 18.57 -2.53
C SER A 208 -19.71 17.95 -1.79
N LEU A 209 -19.35 16.69 -2.09
CA LEU A 209 -18.17 16.06 -1.50
C LEU A 209 -16.88 16.72 -1.99
N VAL A 210 -16.80 17.00 -3.30
CA VAL A 210 -15.67 17.72 -3.91
C VAL A 210 -15.51 19.09 -3.24
N ALA A 211 -16.58 19.89 -3.16
CA ALA A 211 -16.56 21.20 -2.54
C ALA A 211 -16.15 21.14 -1.05
N LYS A 212 -16.66 20.15 -0.30
CA LYS A 212 -16.28 19.92 1.10
C LYS A 212 -14.79 19.63 1.25
N ILE A 213 -14.23 18.80 0.37
CA ILE A 213 -12.81 18.44 0.42
C ILE A 213 -11.93 19.63 0.04
N VAL A 214 -12.28 20.36 -1.03
CA VAL A 214 -11.56 21.58 -1.42
C VAL A 214 -11.52 22.58 -0.27
N LYS A 215 -12.63 22.77 0.45
CA LYS A 215 -12.67 23.64 1.64
C LYS A 215 -11.73 23.16 2.76
N LYS A 216 -11.54 21.85 2.93
CA LYS A 216 -10.67 21.29 3.97
C LYS A 216 -9.17 21.32 3.62
N LEU A 217 -8.83 21.60 2.36
CA LEU A 217 -7.45 21.70 1.88
C LEU A 217 -6.93 23.15 1.81
N LYS A 218 -7.81 24.13 2.02
CA LYS A 218 -7.46 25.54 2.22
C LYS A 218 -7.06 25.74 3.68
#